data_AF-A0A7S3SNA9-F1
#
_entry.id   AF-A0A7S3SNA9-F1
#
_cell.length_a   1.000
_cell.length_b   1.000
_cell.length_c   1.000
_cell.angle_alpha   90.00
_cell.angle_beta   90.00
_cell.angle_gamma   90.00
#
_symmetry.space_group_name_H-M   'P 1'
#
loop_
_entity.id
_entity.type
_entity.pdbx_description
1 polymer ?
#
loop_
_entity_poly.entity_id
_entity_poly.type
_entity_poly.pdbx_seq_one_letter_code
_entity_poly.pdbx_strand_id
1 'polypeptide(L)'
;FAAILGDPPTTKAEMRADSLTLADRVAGALWGMFIADALAMPVHWFYGGVAQIRRVFGQPIAGYIAPLSQKGSFPESIMALSSTGGAGRGGSDSDIVGTVINHGKKGFWARGGGYHYHCSLERGETTLEGEMARLAMRSLTSGGEGGFDLDRMQREYVDFMTTPGSHRDAYASSYHRMFFQNRAAGRPLRECPSNDGHNVDAIDGLVIPAVVLLGGAARPEGEALLEAQQSVRVTRSSPRVEGYVAELSAVLRGVLRGEQTAAEAAQAAAVRRTGRRIEADPRRPDPVVACYIDDNFASLLGLAAKYTSFSEALLANANAGGENVHRGLVLGALVGAQVRGGRTRRKERGTACSHAQTRTKLARNSQVPRGGSPSRRTSSRLRRLPRLAPRASLPS
;
A
#
# COMPACT_ATOMS: atom_id res chain seq x y z
N PHE A 1 6.33 8.30 14.60
CA PHE A 1 6.34 6.84 14.45
C PHE A 1 6.14 6.15 15.80
N ALA A 2 7.08 6.29 16.75
CA ALA A 2 6.93 5.78 18.13
C ALA A 2 5.69 6.31 18.89
N ALA A 3 5.13 7.46 18.48
CA ALA A 3 3.92 8.02 19.08
C ALA A 3 2.60 7.34 18.60
N ILE A 4 2.64 6.37 17.70
CA ILE A 4 1.45 5.71 17.13
C ILE A 4 1.25 4.30 17.70
N LEU A 5 2.30 3.63 18.18
CA LEU A 5 2.24 2.28 18.72
C LEU A 5 3.20 2.20 19.91
N GLY A 6 2.67 1.88 21.10
CA GLY A 6 3.49 1.70 22.29
C GLY A 6 4.50 0.58 22.10
N ASP A 7 5.64 0.66 22.79
CA ASP A 7 6.65 -0.38 22.75
C ASP A 7 6.06 -1.74 23.20
N PRO A 8 6.35 -2.85 22.51
CA PRO A 8 5.89 -4.16 22.92
C PRO A 8 6.52 -4.56 24.27
N PRO A 9 5.78 -5.26 25.15
CA PRO A 9 6.28 -5.64 26.47
C PRO A 9 7.52 -6.54 26.34
N THR A 10 8.50 -6.31 27.21
CA THR A 10 9.82 -6.96 27.16
C THR A 10 9.90 -8.18 28.07
N THR A 11 8.84 -8.49 28.82
CA THR A 11 8.82 -9.61 29.78
C THR A 11 7.51 -10.42 29.75
N LYS A 12 7.61 -11.73 30.06
CA LYS A 12 6.45 -12.64 30.21
C LYS A 12 5.43 -12.20 31.27
N ALA A 13 5.84 -11.35 32.22
CA ALA A 13 4.99 -10.85 33.29
C ALA A 13 4.06 -9.70 32.84
N GLU A 14 4.54 -8.84 31.94
CA GLU A 14 3.74 -7.73 31.38
C GLU A 14 2.65 -8.23 30.40
N MET A 15 2.88 -9.39 29.75
CA MET A 15 1.91 -10.03 28.85
C MET A 15 0.58 -10.41 29.54
N ARG A 16 0.55 -10.55 30.87
CA ARG A 16 -0.65 -10.96 31.62
C ARG A 16 -1.60 -9.81 31.97
N ALA A 17 -1.18 -8.55 31.83
CA ALA A 17 -1.97 -7.40 32.27
C ALA A 17 -2.71 -6.66 31.15
N ASP A 18 -2.39 -6.89 29.87
CA ASP A 18 -3.10 -6.30 28.73
C ASP A 18 -3.14 -7.30 27.56
N SER A 19 -3.96 -8.36 27.66
CA SER A 19 -4.03 -9.40 26.64
C SER A 19 -4.70 -8.85 25.37
N LEU A 20 -3.95 -8.74 24.27
CA LEU A 20 -4.48 -8.31 22.96
C LEU A 20 -5.64 -9.21 22.52
N THR A 21 -6.78 -8.59 22.22
CA THR A 21 -7.93 -9.30 21.61
C THR A 21 -7.63 -9.65 20.15
N LEU A 22 -8.41 -10.55 19.56
CA LEU A 22 -8.31 -10.82 18.11
C LEU A 22 -8.47 -9.52 17.29
N ALA A 23 -9.38 -8.64 17.70
CA ALA A 23 -9.59 -7.35 17.05
C ALA A 23 -8.36 -6.44 17.15
N ASP A 24 -7.70 -6.36 18.32
CA ASP A 24 -6.46 -5.59 18.48
C ASP A 24 -5.35 -6.13 17.56
N ARG A 25 -5.25 -7.46 17.41
CA ARG A 25 -4.24 -8.12 16.57
C ARG A 25 -4.52 -7.90 15.08
N VAL A 26 -5.77 -8.05 14.64
CA VAL A 26 -6.16 -7.75 13.25
C VAL A 26 -5.93 -6.27 12.94
N ALA A 27 -6.30 -5.37 13.85
CA ALA A 27 -6.04 -3.94 13.69
C ALA A 27 -4.53 -3.65 13.61
N GLY A 28 -3.73 -4.27 14.49
CA GLY A 28 -2.27 -4.13 14.50
C GLY A 28 -1.64 -4.63 13.22
N ALA A 29 -2.11 -5.77 12.69
CA ALA A 29 -1.67 -6.30 11.41
C ALA A 29 -1.96 -5.34 10.25
N LEU A 30 -3.21 -4.87 10.13
CA LEU A 30 -3.62 -3.95 9.07
C LEU A 30 -2.84 -2.64 9.13
N TRP A 31 -2.68 -2.04 10.31
CA TRP A 31 -1.82 -0.86 10.47
C TRP A 31 -0.36 -1.16 10.13
N GLY A 32 0.14 -2.32 10.55
CA GLY A 32 1.49 -2.78 10.23
C GLY A 32 1.75 -2.84 8.74
N MET A 33 0.79 -3.30 7.93
CA MET A 33 0.89 -3.29 6.46
C MET A 33 1.18 -1.88 5.94
N PHE A 34 0.31 -0.91 6.24
CA PHE A 34 0.42 0.46 5.71
C PHE A 34 1.65 1.20 6.25
N ILE A 35 1.99 0.97 7.52
CA ILE A 35 3.16 1.55 8.15
C ILE A 35 4.44 1.05 7.46
N ALA A 36 4.53 -0.26 7.21
CA ALA A 36 5.68 -0.87 6.56
C ALA A 36 5.84 -0.43 5.11
N ASP A 37 4.73 -0.40 4.36
CA ASP A 37 4.66 0.06 2.98
C ASP A 37 5.20 1.48 2.83
N ALA A 38 4.62 2.44 3.58
CA ALA A 38 5.01 3.84 3.53
C ALA A 38 6.44 4.10 4.04
N LEU A 39 6.95 3.25 4.95
CA LEU A 39 8.32 3.34 5.46
C LEU A 39 9.35 2.82 4.46
N ALA A 40 9.04 1.73 3.75
CA ALA A 40 9.92 1.09 2.77
C ALA A 40 9.89 1.80 1.40
N MET A 41 8.76 2.42 1.04
CA MET A 41 8.50 3.04 -0.26
C MET A 41 9.66 3.90 -0.81
N PRO A 42 10.31 4.79 -0.03
CA PRO A 42 11.36 5.68 -0.57
C PRO A 42 12.63 4.99 -1.05
N VAL A 43 12.83 3.73 -0.64
CA VAL A 43 14.02 2.91 -0.90
C VAL A 43 13.66 1.62 -1.60
N HIS A 44 12.51 1.60 -2.29
CA HIS A 44 12.09 0.46 -3.08
C HIS A 44 13.09 0.15 -4.20
N TRP A 45 13.53 -1.11 -4.27
CA TRP A 45 14.52 -1.63 -5.23
C TRP A 45 15.90 -0.94 -5.15
N PHE A 46 16.28 -0.46 -3.97
CA PHE A 46 17.67 -0.11 -3.68
C PHE A 46 18.47 -1.40 -3.47
N TYR A 47 19.03 -1.95 -4.55
CA TYR A 47 19.75 -3.23 -4.51
C TYR A 47 21.15 -3.12 -3.90
N GLY A 48 21.67 -1.90 -3.68
CA GLY A 48 22.88 -1.68 -2.88
C GLY A 48 22.61 -1.62 -1.36
N GLY A 49 21.37 -1.89 -0.93
CA GLY A 49 20.96 -1.98 0.47
C GLY A 49 21.28 -0.72 1.29
N VAL A 50 21.48 -0.89 2.59
CA VAL A 50 21.72 0.23 3.53
C VAL A 50 22.92 1.11 3.15
N ALA A 51 23.94 0.56 2.49
CA ALA A 51 25.09 1.33 2.04
C ALA A 51 24.69 2.33 0.93
N GLN A 52 23.86 1.90 -0.01
CA GLN A 52 23.30 2.78 -1.02
C GLN A 52 22.36 3.81 -0.40
N ILE A 53 21.48 3.40 0.52
CA ILE A 53 20.56 4.30 1.23
C ILE A 53 21.33 5.43 1.91
N ARG A 54 22.42 5.10 2.62
CA ARG A 54 23.31 6.11 3.24
C ARG A 54 23.94 7.05 2.24
N ARG A 55 24.42 6.55 1.08
CA ARG A 55 24.98 7.41 0.04
C ARG A 55 23.96 8.39 -0.54
N VAL A 56 22.71 7.95 -0.70
CA VAL A 56 21.64 8.74 -1.33
C VAL A 56 21.00 9.72 -0.35
N PHE A 57 20.67 9.27 0.87
CA PHE A 57 19.91 10.05 1.85
C PHE A 57 20.76 10.57 3.03
N GLY A 58 22.07 10.28 3.04
CA GLY A 58 22.99 10.66 4.12
C GLY A 58 22.89 9.80 5.39
N GLN A 59 21.85 8.98 5.52
CA GLN A 59 21.56 8.17 6.70
C GLN A 59 20.66 6.97 6.35
N PRO A 60 20.61 5.92 7.19
CA PRO A 60 19.58 4.89 7.09
C PRO A 60 18.17 5.48 7.24
N ILE A 61 17.16 4.78 6.72
CA ILE A 61 15.76 5.11 6.98
C ILE A 61 15.51 5.01 8.49
N ALA A 62 14.99 6.09 9.07
CA ALA A 62 14.61 6.20 10.48
C ALA A 62 13.14 6.64 10.67
N GLY A 63 12.41 6.83 9.56
CA GLY A 63 11.03 7.28 9.53
C GLY A 63 10.57 7.58 8.11
N TYR A 64 9.33 8.05 7.94
CA TYR A 64 8.79 8.37 6.63
C TYR A 64 9.61 9.48 5.95
N ILE A 65 10.10 9.25 4.74
CA ILE A 65 10.73 10.28 3.91
C ILE A 65 10.08 10.29 2.54
N ALA A 66 10.32 11.33 1.75
CA ALA A 66 9.84 11.34 0.37
C ALA A 66 10.78 10.50 -0.50
N PRO A 67 10.26 9.82 -1.55
CA PRO A 67 11.09 9.17 -2.55
C PRO A 67 11.85 10.22 -3.37
N LEU A 68 12.87 9.77 -4.10
CA LEU A 68 13.53 10.62 -5.09
C LEU A 68 12.53 10.94 -6.22
N SER A 69 12.27 12.23 -6.47
CA SER A 69 11.21 12.65 -7.41
C SER A 69 11.72 13.25 -8.72
N GLN A 70 12.99 13.65 -8.77
CA GLN A 70 13.55 14.38 -9.91
C GLN A 70 14.01 13.44 -11.02
N LYS A 71 13.95 13.92 -12.27
CA LYS A 71 14.51 13.19 -13.42
C LYS A 71 15.99 12.91 -13.18
N GLY A 72 16.44 11.69 -13.46
CA GLY A 72 17.84 11.28 -13.30
C GLY A 72 18.30 11.09 -11.85
N SER A 73 17.42 11.30 -10.85
CA SER A 73 17.79 11.12 -9.44
C SER A 73 18.02 9.66 -9.06
N PHE A 74 17.48 8.71 -9.82
CA PHE A 74 17.67 7.27 -9.63
C PHE A 74 18.08 6.58 -10.95
N PRO A 75 19.33 6.74 -11.42
CA PRO A 75 19.79 6.26 -12.74
C PRO A 75 19.68 4.74 -12.94
N GLU A 76 19.75 3.98 -11.87
CA GLU A 76 19.64 2.52 -11.86
C GLU A 76 18.20 1.99 -11.93
N SER A 77 17.21 2.88 -11.97
CA SER A 77 15.80 2.54 -12.14
C SER A 77 15.56 1.67 -13.37
N ILE A 78 15.00 0.48 -13.18
CA ILE A 78 14.57 -0.38 -14.28
C ILE A 78 13.15 -0.04 -14.77
N MET A 79 12.47 0.94 -14.15
CA MET A 79 11.13 1.38 -14.58
C MET A 79 11.16 1.85 -16.04
N ALA A 80 12.17 2.64 -16.40
CA ALA A 80 12.38 3.11 -17.76
C ALA A 80 12.71 1.98 -18.77
N LEU A 81 13.06 0.79 -18.27
CA LEU A 81 13.43 -0.38 -19.07
C LEU A 81 12.28 -1.41 -19.13
N SER A 82 11.23 -1.20 -18.34
CA SER A 82 10.09 -2.09 -18.19
C SER A 82 9.05 -1.88 -19.29
N SER A 83 8.36 -2.96 -19.67
CA SER A 83 7.26 -2.89 -20.65
C SER A 83 6.14 -1.98 -20.15
N THR A 84 5.55 -1.15 -21.00
CA THR A 84 4.40 -0.31 -20.60
C THR A 84 3.07 -1.06 -20.61
N GLY A 85 3.04 -2.30 -21.09
CA GLY A 85 1.81 -3.09 -21.20
C GLY A 85 2.00 -4.60 -21.07
N GLY A 86 3.10 -5.08 -20.48
CA GLY A 86 3.36 -6.51 -20.27
C GLY A 86 4.31 -6.73 -19.10
N ALA A 87 4.82 -7.96 -18.96
CA ALA A 87 5.77 -8.31 -17.90
C ALA A 87 7.20 -7.81 -18.18
N GLY A 88 7.95 -7.60 -17.10
CA GLY A 88 9.41 -7.43 -17.17
C GLY A 88 9.88 -6.29 -18.07
N ARG A 89 11.08 -6.48 -18.66
CA ARG A 89 11.70 -5.54 -19.60
C ARG A 89 11.01 -5.59 -20.96
N GLY A 90 10.76 -4.44 -21.57
CA GLY A 90 10.09 -4.39 -22.88
C GLY A 90 9.86 -2.99 -23.44
N GLY A 91 9.06 -2.90 -24.50
CA GLY A 91 8.79 -1.66 -25.23
C GLY A 91 7.89 -0.66 -24.51
N SER A 92 7.93 0.60 -24.96
CA SER A 92 7.10 1.71 -24.48
C SER A 92 5.91 2.01 -25.39
N ASP A 93 5.65 1.16 -26.38
CA ASP A 93 4.63 1.39 -27.42
C ASP A 93 3.21 1.20 -26.91
N SER A 94 3.04 0.44 -25.82
CA SER A 94 1.73 0.23 -25.21
C SER A 94 1.27 1.44 -24.41
N ASP A 95 -0.02 1.74 -24.47
CA ASP A 95 -0.67 2.81 -23.68
C ASP A 95 -1.40 2.27 -22.44
N ILE A 96 -1.17 1.01 -22.05
CA ILE A 96 -1.72 0.48 -20.80
C ILE A 96 -1.32 1.37 -19.63
N VAL A 97 -0.01 1.57 -19.40
CA VAL A 97 0.46 2.63 -18.51
C VAL A 97 0.30 3.99 -19.19
N GLY A 98 -0.39 4.92 -18.52
CA GLY A 98 -0.59 6.30 -18.96
C GLY A 98 -2.00 6.60 -19.45
N THR A 99 -2.65 5.64 -20.12
CA THR A 99 -4.01 5.81 -20.66
C THR A 99 -5.03 4.89 -19.99
N VAL A 100 -4.72 3.60 -19.79
CA VAL A 100 -5.67 2.64 -19.18
C VAL A 100 -5.53 2.58 -17.66
N ILE A 101 -4.30 2.61 -17.16
CA ILE A 101 -3.93 2.65 -15.75
C ILE A 101 -2.83 3.69 -15.53
N ASN A 102 -2.55 4.06 -14.26
CA ASN A 102 -1.53 5.06 -13.93
C ASN A 102 -1.68 6.35 -14.80
N HIS A 103 -2.91 6.85 -14.93
CA HIS A 103 -3.29 7.93 -15.83
C HIS A 103 -2.33 9.12 -15.78
N GLY A 104 -1.81 9.53 -16.95
CA GLY A 104 -0.89 10.67 -17.08
C GLY A 104 0.56 10.41 -16.64
N LYS A 105 0.92 9.19 -16.23
CA LYS A 105 2.23 8.89 -15.63
C LYS A 105 3.24 8.20 -16.56
N LYS A 106 2.88 7.95 -17.83
CA LYS A 106 3.77 7.30 -18.83
C LYS A 106 5.11 8.04 -19.00
N GLY A 107 5.15 9.36 -18.80
CA GLY A 107 6.39 10.15 -18.87
C GLY A 107 7.48 9.70 -17.88
N PHE A 108 7.11 9.16 -16.71
CA PHE A 108 8.08 8.64 -15.74
C PHE A 108 8.76 7.34 -16.22
N TRP A 109 8.12 6.61 -17.14
CA TRP A 109 8.60 5.36 -17.73
C TRP A 109 9.47 5.59 -18.97
N ALA A 110 9.71 6.84 -19.35
CA ALA A 110 10.50 7.18 -20.52
C ALA A 110 11.95 6.69 -20.38
N ARG A 111 12.51 6.16 -21.48
CA ARG A 111 13.91 5.73 -21.57
C ARG A 111 14.85 6.87 -21.16
N GLY A 112 15.83 6.56 -20.32
CA GLY A 112 16.75 7.57 -19.76
C GLY A 112 16.12 8.53 -18.74
N GLY A 113 14.90 8.27 -18.28
CA GLY A 113 14.22 9.10 -17.28
C GLY A 113 14.88 9.06 -15.91
N GLY A 114 15.38 7.90 -15.48
CA GLY A 114 16.06 7.75 -14.18
C GLY A 114 15.22 8.22 -12.99
N TYR A 115 13.89 8.03 -13.06
CA TYR A 115 12.99 8.32 -11.96
C TYR A 115 12.92 7.12 -11.01
N HIS A 116 12.81 7.37 -9.71
CA HIS A 116 12.43 6.34 -8.76
C HIS A 116 11.01 5.83 -9.06
N TYR A 117 10.75 4.55 -8.77
CA TYR A 117 9.48 3.87 -9.06
C TYR A 117 8.27 4.65 -8.52
N HIS A 118 8.40 5.15 -7.29
CA HIS A 118 7.35 5.88 -6.59
C HIS A 118 7.53 7.40 -6.60
N CYS A 119 8.23 7.95 -7.60
CA CYS A 119 8.59 9.38 -7.67
C CYS A 119 7.44 10.40 -7.55
N SER A 120 6.19 9.96 -7.75
CA SER A 120 4.98 10.78 -7.65
C SER A 120 4.30 10.75 -6.27
N LEU A 121 4.79 9.92 -5.36
CA LEU A 121 4.28 9.80 -3.98
C LEU A 121 4.95 10.79 -3.03
N GLU A 122 4.24 11.13 -1.97
CA GLU A 122 4.76 11.92 -0.85
C GLU A 122 5.20 11.05 0.33
N ARG A 123 5.89 11.66 1.29
CA ARG A 123 6.30 10.95 2.51
C ARG A 123 5.09 10.43 3.27
N GLY A 124 5.12 9.16 3.64
CA GLY A 124 4.02 8.55 4.40
C GLY A 124 2.82 8.14 3.54
N GLU A 125 2.84 8.40 2.23
CA GLU A 125 1.85 7.84 1.31
C GLU A 125 2.12 6.36 1.06
N THR A 126 1.04 5.66 0.78
CA THR A 126 1.01 4.23 0.48
C THR A 126 1.24 4.02 -1.02
N THR A 127 1.95 2.95 -1.37
CA THR A 127 2.17 2.52 -2.77
C THR A 127 0.89 1.99 -3.39
N LEU A 128 0.92 1.71 -4.70
CA LEU A 128 -0.19 1.05 -5.37
C LEU A 128 -0.56 -0.29 -4.70
N GLU A 129 0.42 -1.08 -4.25
CA GLU A 129 0.14 -2.36 -3.59
C GLU A 129 -0.49 -2.19 -2.21
N GLY A 130 -0.11 -1.17 -1.44
CA GLY A 130 -0.84 -0.87 -0.21
C GLY A 130 -2.26 -0.32 -0.50
N GLU A 131 -2.49 0.40 -1.60
CA GLU A 131 -3.85 0.73 -2.05
C GLU A 131 -4.65 -0.52 -2.47
N MET A 132 -4.01 -1.57 -3.00
CA MET A 132 -4.66 -2.88 -3.22
C MET A 132 -5.09 -3.52 -1.90
N ALA A 133 -4.27 -3.43 -0.84
CA ALA A 133 -4.67 -3.88 0.49
C ALA A 133 -5.89 -3.08 0.99
N ARG A 134 -5.88 -1.75 0.84
CA ARG A 134 -6.99 -0.87 1.23
C ARG A 134 -8.26 -1.16 0.42
N LEU A 135 -8.13 -1.47 -0.87
CA LEU A 135 -9.24 -1.87 -1.74
C LEU A 135 -9.83 -3.21 -1.28
N ALA A 136 -8.98 -4.20 -1.00
CA ALA A 136 -9.41 -5.51 -0.47
C ALA A 136 -10.21 -5.35 0.84
N MET A 137 -9.75 -4.51 1.77
CA MET A 137 -10.46 -4.21 3.02
C MET A 137 -11.85 -3.64 2.76
N ARG A 138 -11.99 -2.69 1.82
CA ARG A 138 -13.29 -2.14 1.45
C ARG A 138 -14.17 -3.21 0.81
N SER A 139 -13.64 -3.99 -0.13
CA SER A 139 -14.39 -5.04 -0.83
C SER A 139 -14.98 -6.08 0.12
N LEU A 140 -14.22 -6.47 1.14
CA LEU A 140 -14.64 -7.42 2.18
C LEU A 140 -15.75 -6.86 3.08
N THR A 141 -15.82 -5.54 3.25
CA THR A 141 -16.79 -4.89 4.14
C THR A 141 -18.04 -4.38 3.41
N SER A 142 -17.96 -4.17 2.09
CA SER A 142 -19.09 -3.73 1.25
C SER A 142 -20.18 -4.79 1.06
N GLY A 143 -19.88 -6.07 1.31
CA GLY A 143 -20.80 -7.21 1.08
C GLY A 143 -21.73 -7.54 2.25
N GLY A 144 -21.69 -6.80 3.37
CA GLY A 144 -22.39 -7.18 4.60
C GLY A 144 -21.71 -8.37 5.28
N GLU A 145 -22.49 -9.38 5.72
CA GLU A 145 -21.95 -10.62 6.33
C GLU A 145 -21.27 -11.56 5.31
N GLY A 146 -21.37 -11.27 4.00
CA GLY A 146 -20.78 -12.07 2.94
C GLY A 146 -19.29 -11.75 2.77
N GLY A 147 -18.42 -12.70 3.11
CA GLY A 147 -16.96 -12.62 3.07
C GLY A 147 -16.33 -12.31 1.69
N PHE A 148 -15.30 -13.06 1.32
CA PHE A 148 -14.60 -12.78 0.06
C PHE A 148 -15.48 -13.09 -1.16
N ASP A 149 -15.50 -12.15 -2.11
CA ASP A 149 -16.20 -12.29 -3.40
C ASP A 149 -15.24 -11.86 -4.52
N LEU A 150 -14.79 -12.86 -5.26
CA LEU A 150 -13.83 -12.70 -6.35
C LEU A 150 -14.38 -11.80 -7.46
N ASP A 151 -15.65 -11.96 -7.84
CA ASP A 151 -16.26 -11.18 -8.92
C ASP A 151 -16.41 -9.71 -8.53
N ARG A 152 -16.87 -9.44 -7.31
CA ARG A 152 -16.99 -8.08 -6.79
C ARG A 152 -15.62 -7.41 -6.70
N MET A 153 -14.66 -8.05 -6.05
CA MET A 153 -13.34 -7.45 -5.87
C MET A 153 -12.64 -7.23 -7.22
N GLN A 154 -12.81 -8.13 -8.18
CA GLN A 154 -12.23 -7.95 -9.51
C GLN A 154 -12.86 -6.78 -10.27
N ARG A 155 -14.17 -6.56 -10.17
CA ARG A 155 -14.83 -5.36 -10.72
C ARG A 155 -14.33 -4.08 -10.05
N GLU A 156 -14.23 -4.07 -8.73
CA GLU A 156 -13.73 -2.91 -7.97
C GLU A 156 -12.25 -2.62 -8.26
N TYR A 157 -11.43 -3.65 -8.48
CA TYR A 157 -10.05 -3.52 -8.93
C TYR A 157 -9.96 -2.86 -10.32
N VAL A 158 -10.80 -3.30 -11.26
CA VAL A 158 -10.90 -2.69 -12.59
C VAL A 158 -11.31 -1.22 -12.48
N ASP A 159 -12.38 -0.93 -11.74
CA ASP A 159 -12.89 0.42 -11.53
C ASP A 159 -11.82 1.33 -10.92
N PHE A 160 -11.18 0.88 -9.84
CA PHE A 160 -10.10 1.61 -9.17
C PHE A 160 -8.94 1.92 -10.13
N MET A 161 -8.42 0.92 -10.84
CA MET A 161 -7.24 1.08 -11.70
C MET A 161 -7.52 1.92 -12.94
N THR A 162 -8.75 1.89 -13.46
CA THR A 162 -9.18 2.62 -14.66
C THR A 162 -9.78 3.99 -14.36
N THR A 163 -9.92 4.36 -13.08
CA THR A 163 -10.38 5.70 -12.68
C THR A 163 -9.20 6.67 -12.56
N PRO A 164 -9.16 7.78 -13.33
CA PRO A 164 -8.13 8.80 -13.16
C PRO A 164 -8.12 9.39 -11.74
N GLY A 165 -6.93 9.51 -11.15
CA GLY A 165 -6.76 10.11 -9.82
C GLY A 165 -7.11 9.19 -8.64
N SER A 166 -7.45 7.92 -8.86
CA SER A 166 -7.73 6.95 -7.79
C SER A 166 -6.51 6.63 -6.91
N HIS A 167 -5.29 6.79 -7.45
CA HIS A 167 -4.02 6.66 -6.74
C HIS A 167 -2.95 7.57 -7.35
N ARG A 168 -1.93 7.90 -6.55
CA ARG A 168 -0.83 8.80 -6.96
C ARG A 168 0.39 8.07 -7.53
N ASP A 169 0.51 6.77 -7.31
CA ASP A 169 1.73 6.02 -7.66
C ASP A 169 2.04 5.98 -9.16
N ALA A 170 3.31 6.16 -9.52
CA ALA A 170 3.82 6.11 -10.89
C ALA A 170 4.16 4.69 -11.32
N TYR A 171 4.41 3.79 -10.37
CA TYR A 171 4.74 2.41 -10.65
C TYR A 171 3.49 1.51 -10.69
N ALA A 172 3.57 0.46 -11.49
CA ALA A 172 2.64 -0.66 -11.50
C ALA A 172 3.38 -1.95 -11.85
N SER A 173 3.30 -2.93 -10.95
CA SER A 173 3.89 -4.25 -11.12
C SER A 173 3.44 -4.95 -12.41
N SER A 174 4.24 -5.94 -12.85
CA SER A 174 4.01 -6.70 -14.08
C SER A 174 2.59 -7.30 -14.15
N TYR A 175 2.08 -7.81 -13.04
CA TYR A 175 0.75 -8.45 -13.00
C TYR A 175 -0.38 -7.46 -13.31
N HIS A 176 -0.29 -6.19 -12.89
CA HIS A 176 -1.25 -5.15 -13.27
C HIS A 176 -1.23 -4.93 -14.77
N ARG A 177 -0.04 -4.70 -15.34
CA ARG A 177 0.13 -4.41 -16.77
C ARG A 177 -0.40 -5.55 -17.65
N MET A 178 -0.06 -6.79 -17.31
CA MET A 178 -0.56 -7.97 -18.03
C MET A 178 -2.08 -8.13 -17.93
N PHE A 179 -2.66 -7.91 -16.74
CA PHE A 179 -4.10 -7.97 -16.55
C PHE A 179 -4.82 -6.99 -17.47
N PHE A 180 -4.36 -5.73 -17.49
CA PHE A 180 -5.00 -4.69 -18.30
C PHE A 180 -4.70 -4.82 -19.79
N GLN A 181 -3.59 -5.46 -20.17
CA GLN A 181 -3.34 -5.86 -21.56
C GLN A 181 -4.40 -6.86 -22.03
N ASN A 182 -4.66 -7.92 -21.26
CA ASN A 182 -5.72 -8.90 -21.57
C ASN A 182 -7.10 -8.24 -21.64
N ARG A 183 -7.40 -7.34 -20.69
CA ARG A 183 -8.67 -6.61 -20.67
C ARG A 183 -8.81 -5.70 -21.90
N ALA A 184 -7.76 -4.98 -22.27
CA ALA A 184 -7.77 -4.13 -23.46
C ALA A 184 -7.92 -4.94 -24.77
N ALA A 185 -7.49 -6.20 -24.77
CA ALA A 185 -7.73 -7.15 -25.86
C ALA A 185 -9.16 -7.75 -25.88
N GLY A 186 -10.06 -7.28 -25.00
CA GLY A 186 -11.46 -7.72 -24.98
C GLY A 186 -11.71 -9.06 -24.27
N ARG A 187 -10.72 -9.60 -23.55
CA ARG A 187 -10.90 -10.85 -22.81
C ARG A 187 -11.88 -10.67 -21.65
N PRO A 188 -12.71 -11.69 -21.33
CA PRO A 188 -13.54 -11.68 -20.13
C PRO A 188 -12.71 -11.42 -18.87
N LEU A 189 -13.29 -10.75 -17.86
CA LEU A 189 -12.54 -10.41 -16.63
C LEU A 189 -11.91 -11.64 -15.98
N ARG A 190 -12.64 -12.75 -15.86
CA ARG A 190 -12.14 -14.01 -15.30
C ARG A 190 -10.91 -14.59 -16.01
N GLU A 191 -10.64 -14.15 -17.23
CA GLU A 191 -9.50 -14.57 -18.05
C GLU A 191 -8.37 -13.53 -18.11
N CYS A 192 -8.57 -12.34 -17.54
CA CYS A 192 -7.56 -11.29 -17.49
C CYS A 192 -6.36 -11.59 -16.57
N PRO A 193 -6.54 -12.21 -15.39
CA PRO A 193 -5.43 -12.68 -14.55
C PRO A 193 -4.47 -13.55 -15.36
N SER A 194 -3.19 -13.18 -15.36
CA SER A 194 -2.16 -13.86 -16.15
C SER A 194 -0.96 -14.23 -15.29
N ASN A 195 -0.05 -15.00 -15.85
CA ASN A 195 1.25 -15.31 -15.25
C ASN A 195 2.26 -15.63 -16.36
N ASP A 196 3.47 -15.09 -16.24
CA ASP A 196 4.58 -15.32 -17.16
C ASP A 196 5.59 -16.37 -16.63
N GLY A 197 5.28 -17.01 -15.50
CA GLY A 197 6.14 -17.98 -14.81
C GLY A 197 7.34 -17.35 -14.11
N HIS A 198 7.40 -16.02 -14.02
CA HIS A 198 8.60 -15.32 -13.59
C HIS A 198 8.30 -14.02 -12.83
N ASN A 199 7.80 -12.97 -13.51
CA ASN A 199 7.56 -11.66 -12.90
C ASN A 199 6.27 -11.60 -12.08
N VAL A 200 5.35 -12.55 -12.27
CA VAL A 200 4.07 -12.62 -11.54
C VAL A 200 4.11 -13.56 -10.33
N ASP A 201 5.05 -14.50 -10.30
CA ASP A 201 5.37 -15.37 -9.17
C ASP A 201 6.19 -14.61 -8.11
N ALA A 202 5.62 -13.50 -7.65
CA ALA A 202 6.26 -12.51 -6.79
C ALA A 202 5.50 -12.31 -5.47
N ILE A 203 6.20 -11.77 -4.45
CA ILE A 203 5.65 -11.62 -3.10
C ILE A 203 4.48 -10.63 -2.99
N ASP A 204 4.33 -9.66 -3.92
CA ASP A 204 3.13 -8.81 -3.99
C ASP A 204 1.83 -9.62 -4.12
N GLY A 205 1.91 -10.88 -4.58
CA GLY A 205 0.79 -11.80 -4.68
C GLY A 205 0.20 -12.20 -3.34
N LEU A 206 0.91 -11.95 -2.25
CA LEU A 206 0.44 -12.22 -0.89
C LEU A 206 -0.28 -11.03 -0.26
N VAL A 207 -0.29 -9.84 -0.87
CA VAL A 207 -0.87 -8.63 -0.28
C VAL A 207 -2.39 -8.74 -0.12
N ILE A 208 -3.10 -9.06 -1.19
CA ILE A 208 -4.56 -9.27 -1.14
C ILE A 208 -4.91 -10.49 -0.26
N PRO A 209 -4.28 -11.67 -0.44
CA PRO A 209 -4.52 -12.82 0.44
C PRO A 209 -4.30 -12.53 1.92
N ALA A 210 -3.29 -11.73 2.30
CA ALA A 210 -3.06 -11.33 3.69
C ALA A 210 -4.29 -10.61 4.27
N VAL A 211 -4.87 -9.68 3.52
CA VAL A 211 -6.08 -8.96 3.95
C VAL A 211 -7.29 -9.89 4.06
N VAL A 212 -7.45 -10.84 3.12
CA VAL A 212 -8.54 -11.83 3.17
C VAL A 212 -8.40 -12.76 4.38
N LEU A 213 -7.18 -13.21 4.70
CA LEU A 213 -6.90 -13.99 5.91
C LEU A 213 -7.21 -13.20 7.19
N LEU A 214 -6.86 -11.92 7.22
CA LEU A 214 -7.15 -11.03 8.35
C LEU A 214 -8.66 -10.78 8.52
N GLY A 215 -9.39 -10.55 7.42
CA GLY A 215 -10.85 -10.43 7.43
C GLY A 215 -11.56 -11.73 7.82
N GLY A 216 -10.96 -12.88 7.49
CA GLY A 216 -11.41 -14.21 7.87
C GLY A 216 -10.90 -14.71 9.22
N ALA A 217 -10.20 -13.89 10.02
CA ALA A 217 -9.47 -14.37 11.19
C ALA A 217 -10.35 -15.04 12.27
N ALA A 218 -11.64 -14.67 12.36
CA ALA A 218 -12.60 -15.27 13.28
C ALA A 218 -13.27 -16.56 12.74
N ARG A 219 -13.10 -16.87 11.45
CA ARG A 219 -13.71 -18.03 10.77
C ARG A 219 -12.81 -19.27 10.84
N PRO A 220 -13.34 -20.47 10.54
CA PRO A 220 -12.53 -21.67 10.37
C PRO A 220 -11.37 -21.46 9.41
N GLU A 221 -10.21 -22.06 9.71
CA GLU A 221 -8.97 -21.76 8.97
C GLU A 221 -9.05 -22.22 7.52
N GLY A 222 -9.64 -23.39 7.27
CA GLY A 222 -9.84 -23.91 5.92
C GLY A 222 -10.68 -22.99 5.04
N GLU A 223 -11.75 -22.39 5.58
CA GLU A 223 -12.60 -21.46 4.83
C GLU A 223 -11.86 -20.16 4.49
N ALA A 224 -11.20 -19.55 5.48
CA ALA A 224 -10.41 -18.34 5.28
C ALA A 224 -9.24 -18.57 4.30
N LEU A 225 -8.59 -19.74 4.38
CA LEU A 225 -7.51 -20.12 3.47
C LEU A 225 -8.00 -20.29 2.03
N LEU A 226 -9.11 -21.00 1.82
CA LEU A 226 -9.68 -21.21 0.48
C LEU A 226 -10.02 -19.87 -0.18
N GLU A 227 -10.66 -18.96 0.55
CA GLU A 227 -10.95 -17.62 0.06
C GLU A 227 -9.69 -16.81 -0.23
N ALA A 228 -8.69 -16.89 0.64
CA ALA A 228 -7.42 -16.21 0.43
C ALA A 228 -6.68 -16.73 -0.82
N GLN A 229 -6.71 -18.04 -1.08
CA GLN A 229 -6.16 -18.63 -2.30
C GLN A 229 -6.93 -18.16 -3.54
N GLN A 230 -8.26 -18.15 -3.48
CA GLN A 230 -9.09 -17.60 -4.56
C GLN A 230 -8.80 -16.12 -4.81
N SER A 231 -8.45 -15.35 -3.77
CA SER A 231 -8.15 -13.93 -3.89
C SER A 231 -6.90 -13.59 -4.70
N VAL A 232 -5.97 -14.55 -4.88
CA VAL A 232 -4.85 -14.42 -5.82
C VAL A 232 -5.38 -14.17 -7.24
N ARG A 233 -6.49 -14.83 -7.60
CA ARG A 233 -7.11 -14.77 -8.93
C ARG A 233 -7.83 -13.45 -9.22
N VAL A 234 -7.88 -12.52 -8.27
CA VAL A 234 -8.36 -11.15 -8.54
C VAL A 234 -7.47 -10.48 -9.59
N THR A 235 -6.14 -10.71 -9.52
CA THR A 235 -5.17 -9.98 -10.33
C THR A 235 -4.23 -10.86 -11.16
N ARG A 236 -4.03 -12.13 -10.76
CA ARG A 236 -3.05 -13.03 -11.41
C ARG A 236 -3.46 -14.49 -11.38
N SER A 237 -2.88 -15.30 -12.27
CA SER A 237 -3.07 -16.75 -12.31
C SER A 237 -1.81 -17.49 -11.87
N SER A 238 -1.56 -17.56 -10.56
CA SER A 238 -0.33 -18.17 -10.01
C SER A 238 -0.61 -19.28 -9.00
N PRO A 239 -0.51 -20.56 -9.41
CA PRO A 239 -0.52 -21.69 -8.49
C PRO A 239 0.62 -21.62 -7.45
N ARG A 240 1.77 -21.04 -7.83
CA ARG A 240 2.90 -20.85 -6.93
C ARG A 240 2.50 -19.93 -5.77
N VAL A 241 1.95 -18.75 -6.07
CA VAL A 241 1.48 -17.81 -5.05
C VAL A 241 0.37 -18.44 -4.21
N GLU A 242 -0.60 -19.14 -4.81
CA GLU A 242 -1.66 -19.87 -4.08
C GLU A 242 -1.08 -20.87 -3.06
N GLY A 243 0.04 -21.53 -3.38
CA GLY A 243 0.77 -22.38 -2.44
C GLY A 243 1.37 -21.62 -1.25
N TYR A 244 1.95 -20.43 -1.50
CA TYR A 244 2.48 -19.57 -0.42
C TYR A 244 1.40 -18.95 0.47
N VAL A 245 0.17 -18.79 -0.03
CA VAL A 245 -0.96 -18.35 0.81
C VAL A 245 -1.22 -19.34 1.96
N ALA A 246 -1.04 -20.64 1.74
CA ALA A 246 -1.17 -21.64 2.81
C ALA A 246 -0.11 -21.46 3.91
N GLU A 247 1.13 -21.15 3.54
CA GLU A 247 2.19 -20.87 4.50
C GLU A 247 1.93 -19.58 5.27
N LEU A 248 1.49 -18.53 4.56
CA LEU A 248 1.12 -17.27 5.18
C LEU A 248 -0.05 -17.45 6.17
N SER A 249 -1.06 -18.24 5.80
CA SER A 249 -2.19 -18.59 6.68
C SER A 249 -1.69 -19.24 7.97
N ALA A 250 -0.86 -20.28 7.87
CA ALA A 250 -0.34 -20.99 9.03
C ALA A 250 0.47 -20.06 9.96
N VAL A 251 1.29 -19.17 9.38
CA VAL A 251 2.10 -18.21 10.14
C VAL A 251 1.22 -17.15 10.81
N LEU A 252 0.30 -16.51 10.08
CA LEU A 252 -0.58 -15.48 10.64
C LEU A 252 -1.54 -16.05 11.69
N ARG A 253 -2.08 -17.25 11.48
CA ARG A 253 -3.08 -17.86 12.36
C ARG A 253 -2.57 -18.03 13.79
N GLY A 254 -1.37 -18.58 13.95
CA GLY A 254 -0.76 -18.76 15.27
C GLY A 254 -0.55 -17.44 16.01
N VAL A 255 -0.17 -16.38 15.28
CA VAL A 255 0.03 -15.04 15.86
C VAL A 255 -1.30 -14.36 16.21
N LEU A 256 -2.30 -14.47 15.34
CA LEU A 256 -3.63 -13.89 15.56
C LEU A 256 -4.37 -14.55 16.72
N ARG A 257 -4.13 -15.84 16.98
CA ARG A 257 -4.68 -16.55 18.15
C ARG A 257 -3.89 -16.31 19.43
N GLY A 258 -2.72 -15.65 19.34
CA GLY A 258 -1.82 -15.45 20.47
C GLY A 258 -1.13 -16.74 20.94
N GLU A 259 -1.10 -17.77 20.10
CA GLU A 259 -0.46 -19.06 20.36
C GLU A 259 1.06 -18.99 20.09
N GLN A 260 1.47 -18.11 19.18
CA GLN A 260 2.86 -17.92 18.77
C GLN A 260 3.18 -16.43 18.65
N THR A 261 4.42 -16.06 18.92
CA THR A 261 5.02 -14.81 18.43
C THR A 261 5.29 -14.89 16.93
N ALA A 262 5.50 -13.75 16.27
CA ALA A 262 5.90 -13.72 14.86
C ALA A 262 7.22 -14.48 14.63
N ALA A 263 8.15 -14.39 15.57
CA ALA A 263 9.43 -15.09 15.47
C ALA A 263 9.26 -16.61 15.58
N GLU A 264 8.43 -17.10 16.50
CA GLU A 264 8.11 -18.54 16.62
C GLU A 264 7.39 -19.06 15.38
N ALA A 265 6.39 -18.33 14.89
CA ALA A 265 5.66 -18.70 13.68
C ALA A 265 6.58 -18.72 12.44
N ALA A 266 7.50 -17.76 12.34
CA ALA A 266 8.49 -17.72 11.26
C ALA A 266 9.47 -18.90 11.33
N GLN A 267 9.97 -19.24 12.52
CA GLN A 267 10.84 -20.41 12.73
C GLN A 267 10.12 -21.71 12.37
N ALA A 268 8.85 -21.87 12.80
CA ALA A 268 8.06 -23.04 12.48
C ALA A 268 7.86 -23.19 10.95
N ALA A 269 7.58 -22.10 10.25
CA ALA A 269 7.46 -22.11 8.79
C ALA A 269 8.77 -22.48 8.09
N ALA A 270 9.91 -21.95 8.55
CA ALA A 270 11.21 -22.30 7.98
C ALA A 270 11.53 -23.79 8.14
N VAL A 271 11.26 -24.36 9.33
CA VAL A 271 11.47 -25.78 9.59
C VAL A 271 10.57 -26.64 8.70
N ARG A 272 9.28 -26.31 8.57
CA ARG A 272 8.37 -27.06 7.67
C ARG A 272 8.84 -27.04 6.21
N ARG A 273 9.32 -25.88 5.74
CA ARG A 273 9.69 -25.67 4.33
C ARG A 273 11.06 -26.20 3.97
N THR A 274 12.02 -26.15 4.89
CA THR A 274 13.44 -26.40 4.58
C THR A 274 14.07 -27.47 5.45
N GLY A 275 13.37 -27.95 6.49
CA GLY A 275 13.93 -28.82 7.52
C GLY A 275 14.93 -28.13 8.46
N ARG A 276 15.13 -26.80 8.32
CA ARG A 276 16.16 -26.06 9.04
C ARG A 276 15.56 -24.85 9.78
N ARG A 277 16.15 -24.53 10.94
CA ARG A 277 15.85 -23.30 11.68
C ARG A 277 16.53 -22.11 11.02
N ILE A 278 15.93 -20.93 11.16
CA ILE A 278 16.53 -19.67 10.74
C ILE A 278 17.63 -19.31 11.75
N GLU A 279 18.81 -19.01 11.24
CA GLU A 279 19.91 -18.42 12.01
C GLU A 279 19.67 -16.91 12.15
N ALA A 280 19.08 -16.51 13.27
CA ALA A 280 18.72 -15.13 13.59
C ALA A 280 19.87 -14.34 14.24
N ASP A 281 21.08 -14.40 13.67
CA ASP A 281 22.24 -13.67 14.20
C ASP A 281 22.07 -12.15 13.96
N PRO A 282 21.99 -11.30 15.01
CA PRO A 282 21.85 -9.86 14.87
C PRO A 282 23.01 -9.19 14.10
N ARG A 283 24.18 -9.84 14.02
CA ARG A 283 25.37 -9.33 13.32
C ARG A 283 25.34 -9.63 11.82
N ARG A 284 24.52 -10.58 11.38
CA ARG A 284 24.42 -10.95 9.96
C ARG A 284 23.65 -9.85 9.21
N PRO A 285 24.16 -9.35 8.06
CA PRO A 285 23.43 -8.37 7.27
C PRO A 285 22.07 -8.90 6.81
N ASP A 286 21.08 -8.02 6.75
CA ASP A 286 19.76 -8.36 6.22
C ASP A 286 19.82 -8.59 4.70
N PRO A 287 19.14 -9.61 4.17
CA PRO A 287 19.25 -9.98 2.77
C PRO A 287 18.55 -8.97 1.86
N VAL A 288 19.29 -8.44 0.88
CA VAL A 288 18.75 -7.66 -0.24
C VAL A 288 18.28 -8.63 -1.31
N VAL A 289 16.96 -8.72 -1.51
CA VAL A 289 16.36 -9.73 -2.42
C VAL A 289 15.44 -9.08 -3.45
N ALA A 290 15.33 -9.71 -4.61
CA ALA A 290 14.39 -9.34 -5.68
C ALA A 290 12.96 -9.80 -5.34
N CYS A 291 12.05 -9.65 -6.31
CA CYS A 291 10.62 -9.83 -6.07
C CYS A 291 10.12 -11.28 -6.06
N TYR A 292 10.91 -12.25 -6.52
CA TYR A 292 10.52 -13.66 -6.57
C TYR A 292 10.10 -14.18 -5.20
N ILE A 293 8.96 -14.87 -5.19
CA ILE A 293 8.31 -15.24 -3.93
C ILE A 293 9.16 -16.15 -3.04
N ASP A 294 10.02 -17.02 -3.61
CA ASP A 294 10.80 -17.98 -2.82
C ASP A 294 11.83 -17.28 -1.92
N ASP A 295 12.75 -16.51 -2.52
CA ASP A 295 13.79 -15.79 -1.80
C ASP A 295 13.18 -14.71 -0.89
N ASN A 296 12.12 -14.05 -1.37
CA ASN A 296 11.52 -12.95 -0.64
C ASN A 296 10.70 -13.43 0.56
N PHE A 297 9.97 -14.54 0.44
CA PHE A 297 9.30 -15.15 1.57
C PHE A 297 10.31 -15.68 2.60
N ALA A 298 11.43 -16.27 2.16
CA ALA A 298 12.51 -16.66 3.06
C ALA A 298 13.12 -15.44 3.80
N SER A 299 13.33 -14.33 3.09
CA SER A 299 13.77 -13.06 3.67
C SER A 299 12.76 -12.52 4.69
N LEU A 300 11.46 -12.58 4.40
CA LEU A 300 10.40 -12.20 5.33
C LEU A 300 10.46 -13.01 6.63
N LEU A 301 10.54 -14.34 6.53
CA LEU A 301 10.66 -15.20 7.72
C LEU A 301 11.93 -14.89 8.49
N GLY A 302 13.04 -14.65 7.79
CA GLY A 302 14.33 -14.25 8.36
C GLY A 302 14.22 -12.99 9.21
N LEU A 303 13.63 -11.93 8.65
CA LEU A 303 13.40 -10.66 9.34
C LEU A 303 12.47 -10.82 10.55
N ALA A 304 11.37 -11.56 10.40
CA ALA A 304 10.43 -11.82 11.50
C ALA A 304 11.05 -12.63 12.65
N ALA A 305 11.95 -13.57 12.33
CA ALA A 305 12.68 -14.36 13.32
C ALA A 305 13.80 -13.57 14.01
N LYS A 306 14.42 -12.62 13.29
CA LYS A 306 15.56 -11.82 13.77
C LYS A 306 15.15 -10.61 14.59
N TYR A 307 14.07 -9.93 14.22
CA TYR A 307 13.63 -8.69 14.85
C TYR A 307 12.29 -8.89 15.56
N THR A 308 12.31 -8.91 16.89
CA THR A 308 11.11 -9.12 17.71
C THR A 308 10.33 -7.83 17.98
N SER A 309 11.01 -6.67 17.92
CA SER A 309 10.37 -5.36 18.01
C SER A 309 9.70 -4.97 16.69
N PHE A 310 8.47 -4.48 16.76
CA PHE A 310 7.72 -3.98 15.61
C PHE A 310 8.50 -2.93 14.83
N SER A 311 9.01 -1.91 15.52
CA SER A 311 9.73 -0.80 14.90
C SER A 311 11.04 -1.25 14.26
N GLU A 312 11.79 -2.11 14.95
CA GLU A 312 13.07 -2.60 14.44
C GLU A 312 12.88 -3.49 13.21
N ALA A 313 11.89 -4.38 13.21
CA ALA A 313 11.59 -5.24 12.06
C ALA A 313 11.25 -4.43 10.80
N LEU A 314 10.42 -3.40 10.95
CA LEU A 314 10.03 -2.56 9.81
C LEU A 314 11.17 -1.68 9.31
N LEU A 315 11.98 -1.11 10.22
CA LEU A 315 13.17 -0.34 9.86
C LEU A 315 14.24 -1.22 9.21
N ALA A 316 14.45 -2.44 9.70
CA ALA A 316 15.36 -3.41 9.09
C ALA A 316 14.89 -3.79 7.68
N ASN A 317 13.60 -4.07 7.50
CA ASN A 317 13.03 -4.33 6.19
C ASN A 317 13.22 -3.16 5.21
N ALA A 318 12.91 -1.93 5.64
CA ALA A 318 13.12 -0.75 4.81
C ALA A 318 14.59 -0.58 4.42
N ASN A 319 15.51 -0.70 5.40
CA ASN A 319 16.94 -0.53 5.20
C ASN A 319 17.63 -1.68 4.46
N ALA A 320 17.00 -2.85 4.37
CA ALA A 320 17.48 -3.94 3.51
C ALA A 320 17.40 -3.55 2.02
N GLY A 321 16.45 -2.70 1.63
CA GLY A 321 16.20 -2.39 0.22
C GLY A 321 15.73 -3.63 -0.57
N GLY A 322 16.04 -3.66 -1.87
CA GLY A 322 15.49 -4.65 -2.79
C GLY A 322 13.95 -4.55 -2.86
N GLU A 323 13.26 -5.68 -3.00
CA GLU A 323 11.79 -5.76 -2.92
C GLU A 323 11.34 -5.70 -1.44
N ASN A 324 11.50 -4.54 -0.82
CA ASN A 324 11.17 -4.27 0.58
C ASN A 324 9.74 -3.77 0.78
N VAL A 325 9.10 -3.20 -0.23
CA VAL A 325 7.73 -2.66 -0.13
C VAL A 325 6.75 -3.81 0.00
N HIS A 326 6.76 -4.75 -0.96
CA HIS A 326 5.82 -5.87 -0.94
C HIS A 326 6.12 -6.83 0.20
N ARG A 327 7.42 -7.07 0.49
CA ARG A 327 7.84 -7.79 1.70
C ARG A 327 7.35 -7.10 2.97
N GLY A 328 7.47 -5.77 3.01
CA GLY A 328 7.08 -4.92 4.13
C GLY A 328 5.60 -5.01 4.42
N LEU A 329 4.74 -4.98 3.41
CA LEU A 329 3.29 -5.18 3.59
C LEU A 329 2.99 -6.49 4.34
N VAL A 330 3.56 -7.61 3.89
CA VAL A 330 3.29 -8.93 4.49
C VAL A 330 3.99 -9.09 5.86
N LEU A 331 5.24 -8.64 5.99
CA LEU A 331 5.97 -8.64 7.26
C LEU A 331 5.26 -7.77 8.30
N GLY A 332 4.79 -6.59 7.88
CA GLY A 332 4.04 -5.64 8.70
C GLY A 332 2.74 -6.21 9.22
N ALA A 333 2.00 -6.97 8.41
CA ALA A 333 0.85 -7.73 8.90
C ALA A 333 1.25 -8.70 10.02
N LEU A 334 2.32 -9.46 9.81
CA LEU A 334 2.77 -10.48 10.75
C LEU A 334 3.28 -9.89 12.08
N VAL A 335 4.22 -8.95 12.04
CA VAL A 335 4.77 -8.35 13.26
C VAL A 335 3.79 -7.38 13.91
N GLY A 336 2.95 -6.72 13.12
CA GLY A 336 1.88 -5.83 13.56
C GLY A 336 0.79 -6.54 14.36
N ALA A 337 0.53 -7.82 14.07
CA ALA A 337 -0.44 -8.63 14.81
C ALA A 337 -0.08 -8.86 16.29
N GLN A 338 1.10 -8.41 16.73
CA GLN A 338 1.59 -8.52 18.11
C GLN A 338 1.55 -7.19 18.87
N VAL A 339 1.13 -6.10 18.24
CA VAL A 339 1.03 -4.78 18.86
C VAL A 339 -0.42 -4.29 18.81
N ARG A 340 -0.83 -3.49 19.80
CA ARG A 340 -2.19 -2.96 19.88
C ARG A 340 -2.43 -1.97 18.73
N GLY A 341 -3.28 -2.34 17.76
CA GLY A 341 -3.61 -1.49 16.63
C GLY A 341 -4.66 -0.42 16.97
N GLY A 342 -4.36 0.85 16.68
CA GLY A 342 -5.34 1.94 16.66
C GLY A 342 -5.38 2.82 17.92
N ARG A 343 -5.46 4.15 17.66
CA ARG A 343 -5.54 5.30 18.58
C ARG A 343 -4.67 5.20 19.84
N THR A 344 -3.48 5.81 19.78
CA THR A 344 -3.02 6.54 20.95
C THR A 344 -4.11 7.53 21.33
N ARG A 345 -4.69 7.37 22.53
CA ARG A 345 -5.33 8.51 23.20
C ARG A 345 -4.26 9.58 23.22
N ARG A 346 -4.39 10.59 22.35
CA ARG A 346 -3.68 11.84 22.53
C ARG A 346 -4.12 12.31 23.91
N LYS A 347 -3.27 12.12 24.94
CA LYS A 347 -3.42 12.84 26.20
C LYS A 347 -3.40 14.30 25.79
N GLU A 348 -4.56 14.92 25.72
CA GLU A 348 -4.68 16.36 25.81
C GLU A 348 -4.05 16.72 27.15
N ARG A 349 -2.73 16.98 27.13
CA ARG A 349 -2.11 17.74 28.20
C ARG A 349 -2.74 19.11 28.08
N GLY A 350 -3.63 19.41 29.01
CA GLY A 350 -4.18 20.74 29.19
C GLY A 350 -3.03 21.72 29.33
N THR A 351 -2.82 22.51 28.30
CA THR A 351 -2.35 23.88 28.43
C THR A 351 -3.49 24.72 27.90
N ALA A 352 -4.42 25.01 28.80
CA ALA A 352 -5.20 26.23 28.70
C ALA A 352 -4.19 27.39 28.67
N CYS A 353 -4.03 28.01 27.51
CA CYS A 353 -3.59 29.39 27.44
C CYS A 353 -4.68 30.13 26.68
N SER A 354 -5.37 31.00 27.41
CA SER A 354 -6.38 31.92 26.95
C SER A 354 -5.87 32.79 25.80
N HIS A 355 -6.66 32.97 24.75
CA HIS A 355 -7.22 34.29 24.47
C HIS A 355 -8.24 34.28 23.32
N ALA A 356 -9.37 34.95 23.60
CA ALA A 356 -10.23 35.68 22.68
C ALA A 356 -11.13 34.88 21.71
N GLN A 357 -12.14 34.22 22.27
CA GLN A 357 -13.49 34.31 21.68
C GLN A 357 -14.17 35.57 22.20
N THR A 358 -14.15 36.63 21.39
CA THR A 358 -15.08 37.76 21.54
C THR A 358 -15.72 38.01 20.19
N ARG A 359 -16.88 37.39 19.94
CA ARG A 359 -17.97 38.03 19.19
C ARG A 359 -19.29 37.31 19.45
N THR A 360 -20.06 38.02 20.24
CA THR A 360 -21.35 37.79 20.88
C THR A 360 -22.48 37.49 19.88
N LYS A 361 -23.29 36.47 20.21
CA LYS A 361 -24.73 36.49 19.94
C LYS A 361 -25.36 37.50 20.89
N LEU A 362 -26.22 38.40 20.40
CA LEU A 362 -27.55 38.75 20.95
C LEU A 362 -28.06 40.04 20.29
N ALA A 363 -29.11 39.93 19.50
CA ALA A 363 -30.11 40.99 19.35
C ALA A 363 -31.41 40.37 18.78
N ARG A 364 -32.33 40.01 19.67
CA ARG A 364 -33.77 39.92 19.41
C ARG A 364 -34.47 40.88 20.36
N ASN A 365 -35.51 41.53 19.83
CA ASN A 365 -36.47 42.47 20.42
C ASN A 365 -35.97 43.91 20.61
N SER A 366 -36.48 44.85 19.80
CA SER A 366 -37.73 45.56 20.12
C SER A 366 -38.12 46.59 19.04
N GLN A 367 -39.44 46.65 18.78
CA GLN A 367 -40.27 47.80 18.35
C GLN A 367 -40.22 48.37 16.91
N VAL A 368 -41.43 48.31 16.31
CA VAL A 368 -42.00 49.10 15.20
C VAL A 368 -42.32 50.51 15.73
N PRO A 369 -42.14 51.63 14.98
CA PRO A 369 -43.21 52.10 14.08
C PRO A 369 -42.81 52.79 12.76
N ARG A 370 -43.64 52.49 11.75
CA ARG A 370 -44.27 53.37 10.74
C ARG A 370 -43.40 54.30 9.88
N GLY A 371 -43.54 54.14 8.56
CA GLY A 371 -43.68 55.28 7.66
C GLY A 371 -43.03 55.12 6.29
N GLY A 372 -43.85 55.08 5.23
CA GLY A 372 -43.46 55.61 3.91
C GLY A 372 -42.91 54.62 2.86
N SER A 373 -43.82 54.00 2.11
CA SER A 373 -43.63 53.90 0.63
C SER A 373 -43.91 55.30 0.02
N PRO A 374 -43.45 55.67 -1.21
CA PRO A 374 -43.47 54.78 -2.38
C PRO A 374 -42.41 55.02 -3.50
N SER A 375 -42.50 54.14 -4.51
CA SER A 375 -42.28 54.43 -5.95
C SER A 375 -40.82 54.44 -6.44
N ARG A 376 -40.47 54.09 -7.67
CA ARG A 376 -41.09 53.47 -8.86
C ARG A 376 -39.94 53.36 -9.89
N ARG A 377 -40.17 52.63 -10.99
CA ARG A 377 -39.51 52.71 -12.33
C ARG A 377 -38.19 51.92 -12.49
N THR A 378 -38.17 50.82 -13.26
CA THR A 378 -37.96 50.70 -14.74
C THR A 378 -36.56 51.21 -15.15
N SER A 379 -35.73 50.60 -15.99
CA SER A 379 -35.92 49.77 -17.19
C SER A 379 -34.56 49.27 -17.71
N SER A 380 -34.61 48.15 -18.44
CA SER A 380 -33.78 47.73 -19.60
C SER A 380 -32.54 48.55 -20.04
N ARG A 381 -31.48 47.83 -20.45
CA ARG A 381 -31.04 47.78 -21.86
C ARG A 381 -29.93 46.75 -22.12
N LEU A 382 -30.16 45.95 -23.17
CA LEU A 382 -29.17 45.20 -23.94
C LEU A 382 -28.14 46.12 -24.60
N ARG A 383 -26.93 45.60 -24.87
CA ARG A 383 -26.23 45.81 -26.16
C ARG A 383 -25.28 44.65 -26.49
N ARG A 384 -25.34 44.27 -27.78
CA ARG A 384 -24.60 43.20 -28.46
C ARG A 384 -23.20 43.64 -28.90
N LEU A 385 -22.40 42.61 -29.21
CA LEU A 385 -21.09 42.51 -29.89
C LEU A 385 -20.89 43.41 -31.14
N PRO A 386 -19.69 43.44 -31.74
CA PRO A 386 -19.41 42.47 -32.82
C PRO A 386 -18.00 41.84 -32.82
N ARG A 387 -17.95 40.65 -33.43
CA ARG A 387 -16.78 39.91 -33.91
C ARG A 387 -16.22 40.53 -35.20
N LEU A 388 -14.92 40.40 -35.43
CA LEU A 388 -14.29 40.45 -36.76
C LEU A 388 -13.19 39.37 -36.85
N ALA A 389 -13.11 38.71 -38.01
CA ALA A 389 -12.09 37.78 -38.52
C ALA A 389 -11.95 38.11 -40.05
N PRO A 390 -11.17 37.42 -40.92
CA PRO A 390 -10.02 36.48 -40.79
C PRO A 390 -8.85 36.75 -41.80
N ARG A 391 -7.92 35.77 -41.93
CA ARG A 391 -6.88 35.50 -42.99
C ARG A 391 -5.51 36.20 -42.79
N ALA A 392 -4.34 35.62 -43.09
CA ALA A 392 -3.96 34.70 -44.17
C ALA A 392 -2.70 33.81 -43.90
N SER A 393 -2.52 32.88 -44.83
CA SER A 393 -1.47 31.91 -45.24
C SER A 393 0.05 32.17 -45.03
N LEU A 394 0.76 31.04 -44.78
CA LEU A 394 2.09 30.49 -45.19
C LEU A 394 2.93 31.24 -46.27
N PRO A 395 4.27 31.02 -46.45
CA PRO A 395 5.05 29.74 -46.41
C PRO A 395 6.40 29.86 -45.63
N SER A 396 7.31 28.90 -45.46
CA SER A 396 7.66 27.60 -46.09
C SER A 396 8.34 26.71 -45.03
#